data_AF-A0A505HY81-F1
#
_entry.id   AF-A0A505HY81-F1
#
_cell.length_a   1.000
_cell.length_b   1.000
_cell.length_c   1.000
_cell.angle_alpha   90.00
_cell.angle_beta   90.00
_cell.angle_gamma   90.00
#
_symmetry.space_group_name_H-M   'P 1'
#
loop_
_entity.id
_entity.type
_entity.pdbx_description
1 polymer ?
#
loop_
_entity_poly.entity_id
_entity_poly.type
_entity_poly.pdbx_seq_one_letter_code
_entity_poly.pdbx_strand_id
1 'polypeptide(L)'
;MSKKNKGKKVADPNETSKLLAAKISQLEQDAAGEKDQEAEIEREVKKATRDLNQLLSNIESPMTRLETVHKKYTELLADMKKLDRDYSKSKKRADQLQKDQDKGKSELNKTVTMKDKLEKLCRELTKENKKVKDENKKLEETEKKARLIVNERLDSLLYDIQDVMAAKGNPRSEKADIDLDEALRAKIKTIGEKFEMRELHYKALLRSKDAEIQCLTAKYEEQRRTAENEAARCRALSSQVSTFSHTEAELRSQLNIYVEKFKQVEDTLNNSNELFLTFRKEMEEMSKKTKRLEKENHTLTRKHDQTNRNILEMAEERTRNHEDPDGDMNGDRNIPQQTEKPVFGPPPPPNLLEARANGNKAMINGCH
;
A
#
# COMPACT_ATOMS: atom_id res chain seq x y z
N MET A 1 39.49 -2.52 -57.47
CA MET A 1 38.43 -2.02 -56.57
C MET A 1 37.69 -3.22 -55.97
N SER A 2 38.19 -3.79 -54.87
CA SER A 2 37.63 -5.02 -54.30
C SER A 2 36.92 -4.72 -52.97
N LYS A 3 35.59 -4.89 -52.95
CA LYS A 3 34.74 -4.79 -51.74
C LYS A 3 35.06 -5.95 -50.81
N LYS A 4 35.58 -5.66 -49.62
CA LYS A 4 35.78 -6.64 -48.53
C LYS A 4 34.46 -6.90 -47.81
N ASN A 5 33.93 -8.11 -47.98
CA ASN A 5 32.77 -8.64 -47.27
C ASN A 5 33.08 -8.77 -45.76
N LYS A 6 32.24 -8.19 -44.89
CA LYS A 6 32.29 -8.41 -43.43
C LYS A 6 31.75 -9.81 -43.13
N GLY A 7 32.63 -10.73 -42.76
CA GLY A 7 32.28 -12.04 -42.25
C GLY A 7 31.45 -11.94 -40.97
N LYS A 8 30.26 -12.55 -41.00
CA LYS A 8 29.40 -12.79 -39.84
C LYS A 8 30.12 -13.83 -38.96
N LYS A 9 30.52 -13.48 -37.74
CA LYS A 9 31.08 -14.44 -36.76
C LYS A 9 30.06 -15.57 -36.59
N VAL A 10 30.44 -16.79 -36.95
CA VAL A 10 29.68 -18.01 -36.69
C VAL A 10 29.77 -18.27 -35.19
N ALA A 11 28.64 -18.32 -34.50
CA ALA A 11 28.58 -18.62 -33.07
C ALA A 11 29.11 -20.05 -32.83
N ASP A 12 29.85 -20.26 -31.74
CA ASP A 12 30.48 -21.54 -31.40
C ASP A 12 29.38 -22.63 -31.26
N PRO A 13 29.51 -23.77 -31.96
CA PRO A 13 28.57 -24.90 -31.85
C PRO A 13 28.32 -25.36 -30.41
N ASN A 14 29.32 -25.19 -29.54
CA ASN A 14 29.22 -25.60 -28.14
C ASN A 14 28.43 -24.59 -27.29
N GLU A 15 28.53 -23.29 -27.57
CA GLU A 15 27.69 -22.26 -26.93
C GLU A 15 26.23 -22.35 -27.38
N THR A 16 26.02 -22.60 -28.67
CA THR A 16 24.66 -22.78 -29.22
C THR A 16 23.99 -24.03 -28.67
N SER A 17 24.72 -25.14 -28.53
CA SER A 17 24.22 -26.36 -27.88
C SER A 17 23.87 -26.14 -26.40
N LYS A 18 24.69 -25.42 -25.65
CA LYS A 18 24.39 -25.06 -24.24
C LYS A 18 23.18 -24.15 -24.09
N LEU A 19 23.02 -23.17 -24.98
CA LEU A 19 21.84 -22.29 -25.00
C LEU A 19 20.55 -23.07 -25.33
N LEU A 20 20.64 -24.03 -26.26
CA LEU A 20 19.53 -24.93 -26.59
C LEU A 20 19.15 -25.81 -25.40
N ALA A 21 20.13 -26.42 -24.73
CA ALA A 21 19.89 -27.24 -23.54
C ALA A 21 19.25 -26.42 -22.40
N ALA A 22 19.74 -25.20 -22.16
CA ALA A 22 19.15 -24.30 -21.17
C ALA A 22 17.72 -23.89 -21.52
N LYS A 23 17.43 -23.68 -22.81
CA LYS A 23 16.08 -23.34 -23.29
C LYS A 23 15.12 -24.53 -23.15
N ILE A 24 15.57 -25.75 -23.45
CA ILE A 24 14.79 -26.98 -23.27
C ILE A 24 14.46 -27.18 -21.79
N SER A 25 15.46 -27.08 -20.91
CA SER A 25 15.26 -27.22 -19.46
C SER A 25 14.29 -26.18 -18.90
N GLN A 26 14.31 -24.94 -19.38
CA GLN A 26 13.34 -23.91 -18.98
C GLN A 26 11.92 -24.28 -19.41
N LEU A 27 11.74 -24.70 -20.66
CA LEU A 27 10.42 -25.07 -21.19
C LEU A 27 9.83 -26.30 -20.48
N GLU A 28 10.67 -27.28 -20.13
CA GLU A 28 10.24 -28.45 -19.36
C GLU A 28 9.82 -28.06 -17.93
N GLN A 29 10.52 -27.12 -17.31
CA GLN A 29 10.18 -26.63 -15.97
C GLN A 29 8.87 -25.82 -15.99
N ASP A 30 8.67 -24.98 -17.01
CA ASP A 30 7.43 -24.21 -17.19
C ASP A 30 6.23 -25.16 -17.43
N ALA A 31 6.39 -26.18 -18.28
CA ALA A 31 5.35 -27.17 -18.53
C ALA A 31 5.02 -28.03 -17.31
N ALA A 32 6.01 -28.38 -16.49
CA ALA A 32 5.78 -29.05 -15.22
C ALA A 32 4.97 -28.17 -14.24
N GLY A 33 5.27 -26.88 -14.17
CA GLY A 33 4.52 -25.91 -13.36
C GLY A 33 3.07 -25.75 -13.79
N GLU A 34 2.79 -25.71 -15.10
CA GLU A 34 1.41 -25.63 -15.63
C GLU A 34 0.61 -26.89 -15.27
N LYS A 35 1.22 -28.07 -15.39
CA LYS A 35 0.57 -29.34 -15.05
C LYS A 35 0.22 -29.44 -13.57
N ASP A 36 1.09 -28.95 -12.69
CA ASP A 36 0.83 -28.93 -11.24
C ASP A 36 -0.31 -27.95 -10.89
N GLN A 37 -0.35 -26.78 -11.54
CA GLN A 37 -1.46 -25.83 -11.37
C GLN A 37 -2.80 -26.40 -11.84
N GLU A 38 -2.83 -27.08 -12.98
CA GLU A 38 -4.04 -27.70 -13.51
C GLU A 38 -4.56 -28.81 -12.57
N ALA A 39 -3.65 -29.63 -12.03
CA ALA A 39 -3.99 -30.65 -11.04
C ALA A 39 -4.52 -30.06 -9.72
N GLU A 40 -4.01 -28.89 -9.30
CA GLU A 40 -4.50 -28.19 -8.11
C GLU A 40 -5.90 -27.61 -8.33
N ILE A 41 -6.16 -27.00 -9.49
CA ILE A 41 -7.49 -26.50 -9.88
C ILE A 41 -8.49 -27.67 -9.87
N GLU A 42 -8.14 -28.82 -10.44
CA GLU A 42 -9.02 -29.98 -10.47
C GLU A 42 -9.38 -30.48 -9.06
N ARG A 43 -8.42 -30.47 -8.12
CA ARG A 43 -8.65 -30.86 -6.72
C ARG A 43 -9.60 -29.89 -6.01
N GLU A 44 -9.40 -28.58 -6.18
CA GLU A 44 -10.26 -27.55 -5.60
C GLU A 44 -11.68 -27.62 -6.17
N VAL A 45 -11.84 -27.82 -7.49
CA VAL A 45 -13.16 -28.00 -8.11
C VAL A 45 -13.87 -29.25 -7.55
N LYS A 46 -13.16 -30.38 -7.40
CA LYS A 46 -13.72 -31.60 -6.81
C LYS A 46 -14.15 -31.38 -5.36
N LYS A 47 -13.37 -30.64 -4.57
CA LYS A 47 -13.71 -30.30 -3.18
C LYS A 47 -14.94 -29.39 -3.11
N ALA A 48 -14.95 -28.29 -3.85
CA ALA A 48 -16.09 -27.37 -3.92
C ALA A 48 -17.38 -28.07 -4.37
N THR A 49 -17.28 -29.02 -5.30
CA THR A 49 -18.42 -29.84 -5.76
C THR A 49 -18.96 -30.75 -4.64
N ARG A 50 -18.09 -31.36 -3.83
CA ARG A 50 -18.53 -32.16 -2.68
C ARG A 50 -19.21 -31.30 -1.62
N ASP A 51 -18.61 -30.17 -1.27
CA ASP A 51 -19.13 -29.25 -0.26
C ASP A 51 -20.50 -28.68 -0.66
N LEU A 52 -20.67 -28.33 -1.94
CA LEU A 52 -21.95 -27.88 -2.48
C LEU A 52 -23.02 -28.98 -2.41
N ASN A 53 -22.69 -30.21 -2.81
CA ASN A 53 -23.62 -31.33 -2.74
C ASN A 53 -24.05 -31.65 -1.30
N GLN A 54 -23.11 -31.58 -0.34
CA GLN A 54 -23.40 -31.77 1.08
C GLN A 54 -24.28 -30.65 1.65
N LEU A 55 -24.07 -29.41 1.22
CA LEU A 55 -24.95 -28.30 1.59
C LEU A 55 -26.37 -28.51 1.06
N LEU A 56 -26.50 -28.96 -0.20
CA LEU A 56 -27.79 -29.19 -0.84
C LEU A 56 -28.55 -30.39 -0.25
N SER A 57 -27.86 -31.44 0.22
CA SER A 57 -28.52 -32.58 0.86
C SER A 57 -29.21 -32.22 2.17
N ASN A 58 -28.79 -31.14 2.83
CA ASN A 58 -29.36 -30.67 4.09
C ASN A 58 -30.58 -29.75 3.89
N ILE A 59 -30.97 -29.46 2.65
CA ILE A 59 -32.10 -28.58 2.33
C ILE A 59 -33.22 -29.44 1.73
N GLU A 60 -34.33 -29.58 2.45
CA GLU A 60 -35.46 -30.42 2.03
C GLU A 60 -36.25 -29.80 0.87
N SER A 61 -36.49 -28.49 0.90
CA SER A 61 -37.25 -27.79 -0.14
C SER A 61 -36.46 -27.70 -1.47
N PRO A 62 -36.99 -28.23 -2.59
CA PRO A 62 -36.36 -28.09 -3.91
C PRO A 62 -36.19 -26.63 -4.35
N MET A 63 -37.13 -25.76 -3.99
CA MET A 63 -37.06 -24.33 -4.32
C MET A 63 -35.92 -23.63 -3.58
N THR A 64 -35.76 -23.92 -2.29
CA THR A 64 -34.67 -23.34 -1.47
C THR A 64 -33.30 -23.87 -1.91
N ARG A 65 -33.22 -25.13 -2.40
CA ARG A 65 -32.01 -25.66 -3.05
C ARG A 65 -31.64 -24.85 -4.28
N LEU A 66 -32.60 -24.58 -5.17
CA LEU A 66 -32.39 -23.81 -6.38
C LEU A 66 -31.92 -22.38 -6.07
N GLU A 67 -32.56 -21.70 -5.12
CA GLU A 67 -32.17 -20.36 -4.66
C GLU A 67 -30.75 -20.33 -4.09
N THR A 68 -30.37 -21.36 -3.33
CA THR A 68 -29.03 -21.50 -2.76
C THR A 68 -27.96 -21.67 -3.84
N VAL A 69 -28.21 -22.53 -4.83
CA VAL A 69 -27.31 -22.70 -6.00
C VAL A 69 -27.21 -21.41 -6.79
N HIS A 70 -28.34 -20.75 -7.07
CA HIS A 70 -28.35 -19.49 -7.80
C HIS A 70 -27.56 -18.39 -7.08
N LYS A 71 -27.70 -18.29 -5.76
CA LYS A 71 -26.92 -17.36 -4.94
C LYS A 71 -25.42 -17.67 -5.01
N LYS A 72 -25.03 -18.95 -4.85
CA LYS A 72 -23.63 -19.38 -4.95
C LYS A 72 -23.02 -19.13 -6.32
N TYR A 73 -23.78 -19.36 -7.39
CA TYR A 73 -23.35 -19.05 -8.75
C TYR A 73 -23.15 -17.54 -8.97
N THR A 74 -24.05 -16.71 -8.43
CA THR A 74 -23.95 -15.25 -8.52
C THR A 74 -22.73 -14.72 -7.76
N GLU A 75 -22.48 -15.23 -6.55
CA GLU A 75 -21.29 -14.94 -5.74
C GLU A 75 -20.01 -15.31 -6.51
N LEU A 76 -19.95 -16.55 -7.04
CA LEU A 76 -18.81 -17.03 -7.81
C LEU A 76 -18.54 -16.14 -9.05
N LEU A 77 -19.57 -15.75 -9.78
CA LEU A 77 -19.42 -14.87 -10.95
C LEU A 77 -18.87 -13.49 -10.55
N ALA A 78 -19.33 -12.93 -9.43
CA ALA A 78 -18.83 -11.66 -8.92
C ALA A 78 -17.36 -11.76 -8.51
N ASP A 79 -16.97 -12.83 -7.83
CA ASP A 79 -15.60 -13.10 -7.41
C ASP A 79 -14.67 -13.32 -8.62
N MET A 80 -15.11 -14.06 -9.64
CA MET A 80 -14.36 -14.21 -10.89
C MET A 80 -14.13 -12.86 -11.59
N LYS A 81 -15.15 -12.01 -11.68
CA LYS A 81 -14.99 -10.66 -12.25
C LYS A 81 -14.06 -9.76 -11.43
N LYS A 82 -14.03 -9.92 -10.11
CA LYS A 82 -13.09 -9.22 -9.24
C LYS A 82 -11.66 -9.72 -9.48
N LEU A 83 -11.47 -11.04 -9.53
CA LEU A 83 -10.19 -11.68 -9.80
C LEU A 83 -9.62 -11.27 -11.17
N ASP A 84 -10.43 -11.23 -12.23
CA ASP A 84 -10.02 -10.77 -13.56
C ASP A 84 -9.47 -9.34 -13.55
N ARG A 85 -10.13 -8.44 -12.79
CA ARG A 85 -9.69 -7.04 -12.66
C ARG A 85 -8.37 -6.95 -11.90
N ASP A 86 -8.24 -7.69 -10.81
CA ASP A 86 -7.04 -7.67 -9.99
C ASP A 86 -5.85 -8.35 -10.70
N TYR A 87 -6.10 -9.45 -11.44
CA TYR A 87 -5.12 -10.04 -12.36
C TYR A 87 -4.67 -9.05 -13.43
N SER A 88 -5.60 -8.34 -14.06
CA SER A 88 -5.28 -7.32 -15.06
C SER A 88 -4.40 -6.19 -14.50
N LYS A 89 -4.64 -5.75 -13.25
CA LYS A 89 -3.79 -4.78 -12.56
C LYS A 89 -2.42 -5.37 -12.22
N SER A 90 -2.40 -6.58 -11.69
CA SER A 90 -1.17 -7.30 -11.32
C SER A 90 -0.26 -7.52 -12.54
N LYS A 91 -0.84 -7.95 -13.67
CA LYS A 91 -0.13 -8.11 -14.95
C LYS A 91 0.48 -6.80 -15.44
N LYS A 92 -0.27 -5.69 -15.44
CA LYS A 92 0.26 -4.36 -15.79
C LYS A 92 1.42 -3.93 -14.88
N ARG A 93 1.33 -4.24 -13.57
CA ARG A 93 2.41 -3.96 -12.62
C ARG A 93 3.65 -4.82 -12.90
N ALA A 94 3.47 -6.10 -13.21
CA ALA A 94 4.56 -7.00 -13.58
C ALA A 94 5.26 -6.53 -14.87
N ASP A 95 4.50 -6.15 -15.91
CA ASP A 95 5.05 -5.62 -17.16
C ASP A 95 5.85 -4.32 -16.93
N GLN A 96 5.37 -3.46 -16.03
CA GLN A 96 6.07 -2.22 -15.68
C GLN A 96 7.37 -2.52 -14.93
N LEU A 97 7.33 -3.41 -13.93
CA LEU A 97 8.52 -3.84 -13.18
C LEU A 97 9.56 -4.49 -14.09
N GLN A 98 9.14 -5.26 -15.09
CA GLN A 98 10.04 -5.85 -16.08
C GLN A 98 10.73 -4.77 -16.92
N LYS A 99 9.99 -3.77 -17.39
CA LYS A 99 10.56 -2.62 -18.13
C LYS A 99 11.56 -1.84 -17.27
N ASP A 100 11.23 -1.59 -16.01
CA ASP A 100 12.12 -0.87 -15.09
C ASP A 100 13.38 -1.68 -14.78
N GLN A 101 13.27 -3.01 -14.64
CA GLN A 101 14.42 -3.90 -14.51
C GLN A 101 15.33 -3.84 -15.74
N ASP A 102 14.77 -3.90 -16.95
CA ASP A 102 15.55 -3.86 -18.19
C ASP A 102 16.21 -2.50 -18.40
N LYS A 103 15.52 -1.41 -18.03
CA LYS A 103 16.09 -0.06 -17.99
C LYS A 103 17.26 0.01 -17.01
N GLY A 104 17.09 -0.50 -15.79
CA GLY A 104 18.13 -0.54 -14.77
C GLY A 104 19.35 -1.36 -15.20
N LYS A 105 19.15 -2.51 -15.85
CA LYS A 105 20.24 -3.31 -16.46
C LYS A 105 21.01 -2.52 -17.53
N SER A 106 20.30 -1.79 -18.40
CA SER A 106 20.92 -0.95 -19.43
C SER A 106 21.75 0.18 -18.84
N GLU A 107 21.22 0.87 -17.83
CA GLU A 107 21.91 1.95 -17.11
C GLU A 107 23.14 1.42 -16.37
N LEU A 108 23.04 0.28 -15.68
CA LEU A 108 24.17 -0.37 -15.02
C LEU A 108 25.30 -0.68 -16.02
N ASN A 109 24.97 -1.26 -17.18
CA ASN A 109 25.96 -1.56 -18.21
C ASN A 109 26.67 -0.29 -18.74
N LYS A 110 25.94 0.81 -18.91
CA LYS A 110 26.54 2.11 -19.28
C LYS A 110 27.47 2.63 -18.19
N THR A 111 27.06 2.54 -16.94
CA THR A 111 27.87 2.96 -15.77
C THR A 111 29.15 2.15 -15.66
N VAL A 112 29.07 0.83 -15.80
CA VAL A 112 30.25 -0.07 -15.82
C VAL A 112 31.20 0.33 -16.95
N THR A 113 30.67 0.55 -18.15
CA THR A 113 31.49 0.97 -19.31
C THR A 113 32.17 2.33 -19.08
N MET A 114 31.48 3.29 -18.47
CA MET A 114 32.05 4.60 -18.13
C MET A 114 33.11 4.49 -17.04
N LYS A 115 32.87 3.67 -16.01
CA LYS A 115 33.85 3.36 -14.97
C LYS A 115 35.13 2.79 -15.57
N ASP A 116 35.04 1.80 -16.47
CA ASP A 116 36.21 1.21 -17.13
C ASP A 116 37.00 2.23 -17.96
N LYS A 117 36.30 3.17 -18.62
CA LYS A 117 36.96 4.27 -19.35
C LYS A 117 37.69 5.22 -18.42
N LEU A 118 37.07 5.59 -17.30
CA LEU A 118 37.69 6.46 -16.29
C LEU A 118 38.91 5.79 -15.65
N GLU A 119 38.82 4.50 -15.31
CA GLU A 119 39.96 3.76 -14.76
C GLU A 119 41.14 3.71 -15.74
N LYS A 120 40.87 3.52 -17.03
CA LYS A 120 41.91 3.58 -18.08
C LYS A 120 42.55 4.96 -18.15
N LEU A 121 41.74 6.02 -18.19
CA LEU A 121 42.24 7.40 -18.19
C LEU A 121 43.07 7.72 -16.95
N CYS A 122 42.64 7.28 -15.76
CA CYS A 122 43.42 7.48 -14.54
C CYS A 122 44.77 6.75 -14.60
N ARG A 123 44.83 5.52 -15.13
CA ARG A 123 46.08 4.79 -15.33
C ARG A 123 47.01 5.47 -16.34
N GLU A 124 46.46 5.94 -17.46
CA GLU A 124 47.21 6.69 -18.48
C GLU A 124 47.75 8.01 -17.93
N LEU A 125 46.92 8.78 -17.23
CA LEU A 125 47.31 10.03 -16.59
C LEU A 125 48.43 9.82 -15.54
N THR A 126 48.34 8.74 -14.76
CA THR A 126 49.40 8.38 -13.80
C THR A 126 50.71 8.05 -14.52
N LYS A 127 50.64 7.34 -15.66
CA LYS A 127 51.81 6.98 -16.47
C LYS A 127 52.45 8.21 -17.13
N GLU A 128 51.66 9.11 -17.70
CA GLU A 128 52.09 10.39 -18.28
C GLU A 128 52.76 11.27 -17.21
N ASN A 129 52.15 11.44 -16.03
CA ASN A 129 52.75 12.21 -14.94
C ASN A 129 54.11 11.65 -14.51
N LYS A 130 54.25 10.32 -14.43
CA LYS A 130 55.54 9.68 -14.13
C LYS A 130 56.56 9.98 -15.23
N LYS A 131 56.17 9.87 -16.51
CA LYS A 131 57.03 10.18 -17.66
C LYS A 131 57.51 11.63 -17.63
N VAL A 132 56.61 12.59 -17.42
CA VAL A 132 56.95 14.02 -17.32
C VAL A 132 57.91 14.28 -16.15
N LYS A 133 57.69 13.63 -14.99
CA LYS A 133 58.59 13.74 -13.84
C LYS A 133 60.00 13.22 -14.18
N ASP A 134 60.09 12.09 -14.86
CA ASP A 134 61.37 11.49 -15.27
C ASP A 134 62.08 12.35 -16.33
N GLU A 135 61.34 12.92 -17.28
CA GLU A 135 61.86 13.85 -18.29
C GLU A 135 62.36 15.16 -17.68
N ASN A 136 61.61 15.75 -16.75
CA ASN A 136 62.04 16.95 -16.01
C ASN A 136 63.34 16.70 -15.25
N LYS A 137 63.47 15.55 -14.58
CA LYS A 137 64.70 15.19 -13.87
C LYS A 137 65.89 15.05 -14.82
N LYS A 138 65.70 14.40 -15.98
CA LYS A 138 66.74 14.30 -17.01
C LYS A 138 67.13 15.67 -17.57
N LEU A 139 66.16 16.55 -17.77
CA LEU A 139 66.39 17.90 -18.25
C LEU A 139 67.21 18.70 -17.23
N GLU A 140 66.87 18.63 -15.94
CA GLU A 140 67.61 19.25 -14.85
C GLU A 140 69.07 18.75 -14.78
N GLU A 141 69.28 17.43 -14.90
CA GLU A 141 70.64 16.85 -14.95
C GLU A 141 71.44 17.33 -16.17
N THR A 142 70.78 17.43 -17.32
CA THR A 142 71.41 17.91 -18.57
C THR A 142 71.76 19.39 -18.47
N GLU A 143 70.85 20.19 -17.91
CA GLU A 143 71.04 21.62 -17.70
C GLU A 143 72.17 21.88 -16.69
N LYS A 144 72.23 21.12 -15.60
CA LYS A 144 73.33 21.18 -14.63
C LYS A 144 74.68 20.87 -15.28
N LYS A 145 74.76 19.83 -16.12
CA LYS A 145 75.99 19.51 -16.89
C LYS A 145 76.36 20.64 -17.85
N ALA A 146 75.39 21.18 -18.58
CA ALA A 146 75.64 22.29 -19.50
C ALA A 146 76.14 23.54 -18.75
N ARG A 147 75.57 23.87 -17.58
CA ARG A 147 76.04 24.96 -16.71
C ARG A 147 77.47 24.74 -16.25
N LEU A 148 77.84 23.53 -15.83
CA LEU A 148 79.23 23.22 -15.45
C LEU A 148 80.19 23.43 -16.61
N ILE A 149 79.87 22.93 -17.79
CA ILE A 149 80.70 23.12 -19.00
C ILE A 149 80.84 24.61 -19.35
N VAL A 150 79.76 25.39 -19.25
CA VAL A 150 79.81 26.84 -19.50
C VAL A 150 80.67 27.54 -18.45
N ASN A 151 80.53 27.20 -17.16
CA ASN A 151 81.36 27.77 -16.10
C ASN A 151 82.85 27.44 -16.30
N GLU A 152 83.19 26.18 -16.60
CA GLU A 152 84.57 25.78 -16.92
C GLU A 152 85.15 26.58 -18.09
N ARG A 153 84.35 26.80 -19.15
CA ARG A 153 84.75 27.64 -20.28
C ARG A 153 84.93 29.11 -19.90
N LEU A 154 84.06 29.65 -19.04
CA LEU A 154 84.18 31.01 -18.54
C LEU A 154 85.40 31.18 -17.65
N ASP A 155 85.69 30.22 -16.78
CA ASP A 155 86.88 30.24 -15.92
C ASP A 155 88.16 30.17 -16.77
N SER A 156 88.19 29.30 -17.79
CA SER A 156 89.29 29.27 -18.78
C SER A 156 89.43 30.59 -19.52
N LEU A 157 88.33 31.17 -19.99
CA LEU A 157 88.36 32.46 -20.68
C LEU A 157 88.80 33.60 -19.75
N LEU A 158 88.38 33.60 -18.49
CA LEU A 158 88.80 34.58 -17.50
C LEU A 158 90.31 34.46 -17.22
N TYR A 159 90.84 33.24 -17.19
CA TYR A 159 92.28 33.01 -17.11
C TYR A 159 93.02 33.54 -18.34
N ASP A 160 92.53 33.24 -19.54
CA ASP A 160 93.07 33.76 -20.79
C ASP A 160 93.01 35.30 -20.84
N ILE A 161 91.91 35.91 -20.37
CA ILE A 161 91.76 37.36 -20.27
C ILE A 161 92.72 37.93 -19.24
N GLN A 162 92.91 37.29 -18.08
CA GLN A 162 93.92 37.71 -17.09
C GLN A 162 95.34 37.69 -17.69
N ASP A 163 95.67 36.67 -18.48
CA ASP A 163 96.95 36.53 -19.18
C ASP A 163 97.11 37.61 -20.28
N VAL A 164 96.06 37.87 -21.06
CA VAL A 164 96.03 38.93 -22.09
C VAL A 164 96.06 40.34 -21.47
N MET A 165 95.34 40.57 -20.36
CA MET A 165 95.37 41.82 -19.61
C MET A 165 96.74 42.09 -18.98
N ALA A 166 97.49 41.04 -18.62
CA ALA A 166 98.89 41.14 -18.24
C ALA A 166 99.82 41.44 -19.44
N ALA A 167 99.43 41.03 -20.66
CA ALA A 167 100.32 41.01 -21.81
C ALA A 167 100.43 42.30 -22.64
N LYS A 168 99.45 43.23 -22.68
CA LYS A 168 99.68 44.63 -23.17
C LYS A 168 98.42 45.50 -23.23
N GLY A 169 98.66 46.80 -23.06
CA GLY A 169 97.74 47.87 -23.40
C GLY A 169 97.41 47.97 -24.90
N ASN A 170 96.11 48.08 -25.16
CA ASN A 170 95.34 48.91 -26.12
C ASN A 170 95.79 49.04 -27.59
N PRO A 171 94.88 49.43 -28.50
CA PRO A 171 93.52 48.96 -28.82
C PRO A 171 93.44 48.44 -30.26
N ARG A 172 92.34 47.77 -30.65
CA ARG A 172 91.82 47.87 -32.03
C ARG A 172 90.33 47.57 -32.10
N SER A 173 89.59 48.68 -32.13
CA SER A 173 88.14 48.84 -32.25
C SER A 173 87.81 49.10 -33.72
N GLU A 174 87.08 48.19 -34.38
CA GLU A 174 86.13 48.49 -35.47
C GLU A 174 85.45 47.23 -36.03
N LYS A 175 86.10 46.05 -36.05
CA LYS A 175 85.44 44.79 -36.47
C LYS A 175 84.50 44.19 -35.42
N ALA A 176 84.78 44.41 -34.14
CA ALA A 176 83.96 43.90 -33.04
C ALA A 176 82.54 44.52 -33.00
N ASP A 177 82.35 45.71 -33.60
CA ASP A 177 81.08 46.44 -33.58
C ASP A 177 80.07 45.85 -34.57
N ILE A 178 80.53 45.37 -35.74
CA ILE A 178 79.68 44.71 -36.75
C ILE A 178 79.21 43.33 -36.27
N ASP A 179 80.12 42.53 -35.68
CA ASP A 179 79.77 41.21 -35.14
C ASP A 179 78.83 41.32 -33.93
N LEU A 180 78.99 42.37 -33.12
CA LEU A 180 78.10 42.67 -32.00
C LEU A 180 76.70 43.11 -32.47
N ASP A 181 76.62 43.93 -33.52
CA ASP A 181 75.36 44.36 -34.12
C ASP A 181 74.59 43.18 -34.76
N GLU A 182 75.29 42.30 -35.49
CA GLU A 182 74.68 41.07 -36.04
C GLU A 182 74.20 40.14 -34.92
N ALA A 183 74.98 39.96 -33.86
CA ALA A 183 74.58 39.18 -32.69
C ALA A 183 73.37 39.80 -31.95
N LEU A 184 73.31 41.13 -31.86
CA LEU A 184 72.16 41.86 -31.31
C LEU A 184 70.90 41.66 -32.17
N ARG A 185 71.00 41.76 -33.50
CA ARG A 185 69.89 41.49 -34.43
C ARG A 185 69.38 40.07 -34.31
N ALA A 186 70.28 39.08 -34.25
CA ALA A 186 69.92 37.68 -34.05
C ALA A 186 69.22 37.45 -32.71
N LYS A 187 69.68 38.13 -31.64
CA LYS A 187 69.07 38.05 -30.31
C LYS A 187 67.69 38.71 -30.26
N ILE A 188 67.52 39.87 -30.88
CA ILE A 188 66.22 40.56 -31.02
C ILE A 188 65.24 39.69 -31.80
N LYS A 189 65.67 39.08 -32.92
CA LYS A 189 64.86 38.13 -33.69
C LYS A 189 64.41 36.94 -32.86
N THR A 190 65.34 36.31 -32.13
CA THR A 190 65.04 35.18 -31.23
C THR A 190 64.05 35.59 -30.13
N ILE A 191 64.17 36.80 -29.59
CA ILE A 191 63.22 37.33 -28.61
C ILE A 191 61.83 37.50 -29.24
N GLY A 192 61.76 38.04 -30.46
CA GLY A 192 60.51 38.16 -31.22
C GLY A 192 59.82 36.81 -31.44
N GLU A 193 60.55 35.82 -31.94
CA GLU A 193 60.04 34.45 -32.14
C GLU A 193 59.54 33.82 -30.83
N LYS A 194 60.24 34.05 -29.70
CA LYS A 194 59.78 33.59 -28.38
C LYS A 194 58.47 34.25 -27.95
N PHE A 195 58.28 35.54 -28.24
CA PHE A 195 57.03 36.25 -27.93
C PHE A 195 55.87 35.74 -28.78
N GLU A 196 56.07 35.52 -30.08
CA GLU A 196 55.05 34.94 -30.97
C GLU A 196 54.65 33.53 -30.50
N MET A 197 55.61 32.69 -30.15
CA MET A 197 55.34 31.35 -29.62
C MET A 197 54.57 31.40 -28.29
N ARG A 198 54.90 32.36 -27.41
CA ARG A 198 54.16 32.57 -26.16
C ARG A 198 52.73 33.04 -26.43
N GLU A 199 52.51 33.94 -27.39
CA GLU A 199 51.17 34.40 -27.75
C GLU A 199 50.30 33.27 -28.31
N LEU A 200 50.87 32.44 -29.20
CA LEU A 200 50.20 31.25 -29.71
C LEU A 200 49.86 30.26 -28.59
N HIS A 201 50.79 30.05 -27.65
CA HIS A 201 50.54 29.21 -26.48
C HIS A 201 49.37 29.73 -25.64
N TYR A 202 49.32 31.03 -25.34
CA TYR A 202 48.20 31.61 -24.59
C TYR A 202 46.87 31.53 -25.34
N LYS A 203 46.85 31.73 -26.66
CA LYS A 203 45.65 31.53 -27.47
C LYS A 203 45.15 30.08 -27.45
N ALA A 204 46.07 29.11 -27.45
CA ALA A 204 45.71 27.69 -27.31
C ALA A 204 45.19 27.37 -25.90
N LEU A 205 45.84 27.91 -24.86
CA LEU A 205 45.45 27.72 -23.46
C LEU A 205 44.06 28.30 -23.18
N LEU A 206 43.77 29.51 -23.66
CA LEU A 206 42.45 30.14 -23.53
C LEU A 206 41.36 29.29 -24.20
N ARG A 207 41.58 28.84 -25.43
CA ARG A 207 40.64 27.92 -26.11
C ARG A 207 40.41 26.63 -25.33
N SER A 208 41.44 26.07 -24.71
CA SER A 208 41.31 24.89 -23.85
C SER A 208 40.47 25.19 -22.60
N LYS A 209 40.62 26.37 -22.01
CA LYS A 209 39.84 26.79 -20.84
C LYS A 209 38.38 27.08 -21.19
N ASP A 210 38.11 27.72 -22.32
CA ASP A 210 36.75 27.92 -22.81
C ASP A 210 36.03 26.59 -23.04
N ALA A 211 36.72 25.61 -23.63
CA ALA A 211 36.17 24.26 -23.82
C ALA A 211 35.92 23.53 -22.49
N GLU A 212 36.82 23.69 -21.51
CA GLU A 212 36.65 23.14 -20.16
C GLU A 212 35.43 23.75 -19.46
N ILE A 213 35.26 25.07 -19.52
CA ILE A 213 34.10 25.79 -18.97
C ILE A 213 32.82 25.28 -19.62
N GLN A 214 32.76 25.20 -20.95
CA GLN A 214 31.58 24.70 -21.66
C GLN A 214 31.21 23.28 -21.25
N CYS A 215 32.21 22.39 -21.08
CA CYS A 215 31.97 21.02 -20.62
C CYS A 215 31.41 20.98 -19.20
N LEU A 216 31.97 21.78 -18.29
CA LEU A 216 31.51 21.86 -16.90
C LEU A 216 30.09 22.45 -16.82
N THR A 217 29.79 23.49 -17.58
CA THR A 217 28.45 24.08 -17.67
C THR A 217 27.43 23.07 -18.18
N ALA A 218 27.75 22.34 -19.26
CA ALA A 218 26.84 21.30 -19.78
C ALA A 218 26.58 20.19 -18.75
N LYS A 219 27.62 19.74 -18.03
CA LYS A 219 27.46 18.76 -16.94
C LYS A 219 26.60 19.30 -15.80
N TYR A 220 26.79 20.56 -15.43
CA TYR A 220 25.98 21.21 -14.39
C TYR A 220 24.51 21.28 -14.80
N GLU A 221 24.22 21.69 -16.04
CA GLU A 221 22.85 21.75 -16.57
C GLU A 221 22.18 20.38 -16.61
N GLU A 222 22.90 19.33 -17.01
CA GLU A 222 22.40 17.95 -16.99
C GLU A 222 22.05 17.49 -15.57
N GLN A 223 22.93 17.75 -14.60
CA GLN A 223 22.69 17.41 -13.19
C GLN A 223 21.51 18.20 -12.61
N ARG A 224 21.44 19.50 -12.89
CA ARG A 224 20.31 20.35 -12.48
C ARG A 224 18.99 19.81 -13.03
N ARG A 225 18.93 19.50 -14.33
CA ARG A 225 17.73 18.96 -14.98
C ARG A 225 17.32 17.60 -14.39
N THR A 226 18.30 16.76 -14.08
CA THR A 226 18.05 15.45 -13.42
C THR A 226 17.47 15.64 -12.02
N ALA A 227 18.04 16.54 -11.22
CA ALA A 227 17.53 16.88 -9.90
C ALA A 227 16.11 17.48 -9.94
N GLU A 228 15.84 18.37 -10.90
CA GLU A 228 14.50 18.95 -11.10
C GLU A 228 13.46 17.90 -11.48
N ASN A 229 13.81 16.96 -12.37
CA ASN A 229 12.95 15.84 -12.75
C ASN A 229 12.67 14.90 -11.57
N GLU A 230 13.69 14.58 -10.77
CA GLU A 230 13.52 13.73 -9.58
C GLU A 230 12.65 14.44 -8.54
N ALA A 231 12.89 15.72 -8.27
CA ALA A 231 12.07 16.52 -7.38
C ALA A 231 10.60 16.60 -7.85
N ALA A 232 10.36 16.72 -9.15
CA ALA A 232 9.01 16.67 -9.72
C ALA A 232 8.34 15.29 -9.51
N ARG A 233 9.09 14.20 -9.72
CA ARG A 233 8.60 12.84 -9.46
C ARG A 233 8.27 12.63 -7.97
N CYS A 234 9.14 13.07 -7.07
CA CYS A 234 8.88 13.01 -5.63
C CYS A 234 7.60 13.76 -5.25
N ARG A 235 7.40 14.99 -5.77
CA ARG A 235 6.17 15.75 -5.52
C ARG A 235 4.92 15.03 -6.01
N ALA A 236 4.97 14.46 -7.21
CA ALA A 236 3.84 13.70 -7.77
C ALA A 236 3.52 12.45 -6.92
N LEU A 237 4.55 11.71 -6.50
CA LEU A 237 4.39 10.52 -5.67
C LEU A 237 3.84 10.87 -4.28
N SER A 238 4.36 11.92 -3.63
CA SER A 238 3.85 12.39 -2.35
C SER A 238 2.38 12.82 -2.43
N SER A 239 1.98 13.49 -3.51
CA SER A 239 0.57 13.83 -3.75
C SER A 239 -0.29 12.57 -3.92
N GLN A 240 0.19 11.57 -4.66
CA GLN A 240 -0.53 10.31 -4.85
C GLN A 240 -0.71 9.54 -3.53
N VAL A 241 0.35 9.45 -2.71
CA VAL A 241 0.30 8.80 -1.39
C VAL A 241 -0.68 9.54 -0.47
N SER A 242 -0.67 10.88 -0.48
CA SER A 242 -1.62 11.68 0.28
C SER A 242 -3.07 11.40 -0.13
N THR A 243 -3.35 11.33 -1.43
CA THR A 243 -4.69 11.00 -1.94
C THR A 243 -5.12 9.61 -1.51
N PHE A 244 -4.26 8.59 -1.66
CA PHE A 244 -4.60 7.23 -1.23
C PHE A 244 -4.84 7.14 0.28
N SER A 245 -4.01 7.78 1.08
CA SER A 245 -4.18 7.83 2.53
C SER A 245 -5.52 8.46 2.92
N HIS A 246 -5.94 9.53 2.23
CA HIS A 246 -7.24 10.15 2.47
C HIS A 246 -8.40 9.22 2.09
N THR A 247 -8.35 8.62 0.89
CA THR A 247 -9.40 7.68 0.45
C THR A 247 -9.48 6.44 1.35
N GLU A 248 -8.36 5.96 1.88
CA GLU A 248 -8.34 4.84 2.82
C GLU A 248 -9.03 5.23 4.14
N ALA A 249 -8.74 6.43 4.67
CA ALA A 249 -9.38 6.93 5.87
C ALA A 249 -10.90 7.05 5.71
N GLU A 250 -11.37 7.54 4.57
CA GLU A 250 -12.80 7.62 4.25
C GLU A 250 -13.45 6.23 4.18
N LEU A 251 -12.81 5.27 3.51
CA LEU A 251 -13.33 3.90 3.41
C LEU A 251 -13.37 3.20 4.78
N ARG A 252 -12.36 3.42 5.63
CA ARG A 252 -12.36 2.91 7.01
C ARG A 252 -13.50 3.53 7.83
N SER A 253 -13.75 4.83 7.67
CA SER A 253 -14.87 5.51 8.32
C SER A 253 -16.21 4.92 7.88
N GLN A 254 -16.41 4.72 6.57
CA GLN A 254 -17.61 4.08 6.03
C GLN A 254 -17.79 2.65 6.56
N LEU A 255 -16.71 1.86 6.61
CA LEU A 255 -16.74 0.52 7.17
C LEU A 255 -17.20 0.53 8.63
N ASN A 256 -16.69 1.48 9.43
CA ASN A 256 -17.07 1.60 10.83
C ASN A 256 -18.57 1.95 10.97
N ILE A 257 -19.09 2.85 10.13
CA ILE A 257 -20.54 3.16 10.08
C ILE A 257 -21.36 1.92 9.74
N TYR A 258 -20.91 1.10 8.78
CA TYR A 258 -21.62 -0.14 8.44
C TYR A 258 -21.60 -1.15 9.60
N VAL A 259 -20.47 -1.29 10.30
CA VAL A 259 -20.36 -2.13 11.50
C VAL A 259 -21.36 -1.68 12.57
N GLU A 260 -21.46 -0.37 12.82
CA GLU A 260 -22.43 0.18 13.77
C GLU A 260 -23.88 -0.09 13.35
N LYS A 261 -24.21 0.09 12.06
CA LYS A 261 -25.54 -0.25 11.53
C LYS A 261 -25.86 -1.73 11.67
N PHE A 262 -24.89 -2.62 11.44
CA PHE A 262 -25.08 -4.06 11.63
C PHE A 262 -25.38 -4.40 13.09
N LYS A 263 -24.63 -3.82 14.03
CA LYS A 263 -24.91 -3.97 15.46
C LYS A 263 -26.32 -3.50 15.81
N GLN A 264 -26.75 -2.36 15.28
CA GLN A 264 -28.10 -1.84 15.52
C GLN A 264 -29.20 -2.78 15.01
N VAL A 265 -29.00 -3.40 13.84
CA VAL A 265 -29.94 -4.40 13.30
C VAL A 265 -29.95 -5.66 14.17
N GLU A 266 -28.77 -6.13 14.60
CA GLU A 266 -28.63 -7.27 15.50
C GLU A 266 -29.34 -7.02 16.84
N ASP A 267 -29.13 -5.85 17.45
CA ASP A 267 -29.80 -5.44 18.70
C ASP A 267 -31.32 -5.38 18.53
N THR A 268 -31.79 -4.83 17.40
CA THR A 268 -33.23 -4.78 17.10
C THR A 268 -33.82 -6.17 16.93
N LEU A 269 -33.11 -7.07 16.24
CA LEU A 269 -33.53 -8.45 16.05
C LEU A 269 -33.60 -9.20 17.39
N ASN A 270 -32.59 -9.04 18.24
CA ASN A 270 -32.57 -9.62 19.58
C ASN A 270 -33.73 -9.11 20.45
N ASN A 271 -33.96 -7.80 20.48
CA ASN A 271 -35.11 -7.21 21.18
C ASN A 271 -36.45 -7.76 20.64
N SER A 272 -36.58 -7.90 19.32
CA SER A 272 -37.80 -8.48 18.73
C SER A 272 -37.99 -9.95 19.10
N ASN A 273 -36.92 -10.74 19.15
CA ASN A 273 -36.97 -12.14 19.57
C ASN A 273 -37.40 -12.27 21.03
N GLU A 274 -36.90 -11.42 21.93
CA GLU A 274 -37.36 -11.37 23.31
C GLU A 274 -38.85 -11.04 23.41
N LEU A 275 -39.32 -10.04 22.64
CA LEU A 275 -40.74 -9.68 22.60
C LEU A 275 -41.63 -10.81 22.06
N PHE A 276 -41.16 -11.57 21.07
CA PHE A 276 -41.90 -12.74 20.59
C PHE A 276 -41.97 -13.85 21.65
N LEU A 277 -40.89 -14.05 22.41
CA LEU A 277 -40.87 -15.02 23.51
C LEU A 277 -41.85 -14.61 24.63
N THR A 278 -41.91 -13.33 24.99
CA THR A 278 -42.88 -12.84 25.99
C THR A 278 -44.31 -12.99 25.49
N PHE A 279 -44.62 -12.57 24.26
CA PHE A 279 -45.96 -12.75 23.70
C PHE A 279 -46.38 -14.22 23.64
N ARG A 280 -45.46 -15.12 23.26
CA ARG A 280 -45.75 -16.56 23.25
C ARG A 280 -46.09 -17.06 24.64
N LYS A 281 -45.34 -16.65 25.67
CA LYS A 281 -45.59 -17.01 27.06
C LYS A 281 -46.95 -16.47 27.54
N GLU A 282 -47.26 -15.20 27.24
CA GLU A 282 -48.55 -14.59 27.59
C GLU A 282 -49.72 -15.28 26.88
N MET A 283 -49.59 -15.63 25.61
CA MET A 283 -50.61 -16.40 24.87
C MET A 283 -50.83 -17.78 25.49
N GLU A 284 -49.77 -18.48 25.92
CA GLU A 284 -49.89 -19.77 26.61
C GLU A 284 -50.59 -19.63 27.96
N GLU A 285 -50.28 -18.58 28.73
CA GLU A 285 -50.94 -18.28 30.00
C GLU A 285 -52.41 -17.92 29.79
N MET A 286 -52.72 -17.10 28.79
CA MET A 286 -54.08 -16.75 28.41
C MET A 286 -54.87 -18.00 28.01
N SER A 287 -54.30 -18.88 27.18
CA SER A 287 -54.92 -20.15 26.79
C SER A 287 -55.21 -21.05 27.99
N LYS A 288 -54.28 -21.13 28.96
CA LYS A 288 -54.49 -21.86 30.23
C LYS A 288 -55.62 -21.23 31.05
N LYS A 289 -55.68 -19.90 31.14
CA LYS A 289 -56.74 -19.17 31.85
C LYS A 289 -58.10 -19.41 31.21
N THR A 290 -58.22 -19.33 29.88
CA THR A 290 -59.45 -19.63 29.14
C THR A 290 -59.95 -21.04 29.46
N LYS A 291 -59.08 -22.06 29.39
CA LYS A 291 -59.45 -23.45 29.74
C LYS A 291 -59.90 -23.62 31.19
N ARG A 292 -59.35 -22.85 32.14
CA ARG A 292 -59.80 -22.86 33.55
C ARG A 292 -61.19 -22.25 33.70
N LEU A 293 -61.40 -21.07 33.11
CA LEU A 293 -62.69 -20.39 33.14
C LEU A 293 -63.79 -21.22 32.47
N GLU A 294 -63.50 -21.87 31.34
CA GLU A 294 -64.42 -22.81 30.68
C GLU A 294 -64.85 -23.95 31.63
N LYS A 295 -63.90 -24.57 32.35
CA LYS A 295 -64.20 -25.63 33.32
C LYS A 295 -65.04 -25.13 34.50
N GLU A 296 -64.70 -23.96 35.04
CA GLU A 296 -65.46 -23.34 36.14
C GLU A 296 -66.88 -22.99 35.71
N ASN A 297 -67.04 -22.41 34.52
CA ASN A 297 -68.34 -22.09 33.93
C ASN A 297 -69.19 -23.35 33.74
N HIS A 298 -68.60 -24.41 33.16
CA HIS A 298 -69.27 -25.71 33.01
C HIS A 298 -69.71 -26.31 34.35
N THR A 299 -68.91 -26.11 35.41
CA THR A 299 -69.23 -26.56 36.77
C THR A 299 -70.36 -25.74 37.37
N LEU A 300 -70.35 -24.43 37.18
CA LEU A 300 -71.43 -23.53 37.61
C LEU A 300 -72.74 -23.87 36.91
N THR A 301 -72.74 -24.11 35.60
CA THR A 301 -73.92 -24.58 34.86
C THR A 301 -74.45 -25.87 35.47
N ARG A 302 -73.60 -26.88 35.72
CA ARG A 302 -74.03 -28.13 36.36
C ARG A 302 -74.64 -27.92 37.75
N LYS A 303 -74.04 -27.04 38.57
CA LYS A 303 -74.58 -26.70 39.90
C LYS A 303 -75.92 -25.98 39.78
N HIS A 304 -76.03 -25.02 38.88
CA HIS A 304 -77.27 -24.30 38.61
C HIS A 304 -78.39 -25.27 38.18
N ASP A 305 -78.11 -26.18 37.25
CA ASP A 305 -79.07 -27.19 36.80
C ASP A 305 -79.45 -28.15 37.93
N GLN A 306 -78.50 -28.52 38.80
CA GLN A 306 -78.80 -29.34 39.98
C GLN A 306 -79.68 -28.62 40.98
N THR A 307 -79.38 -27.35 41.29
CA THR A 307 -80.21 -26.54 42.18
C THR A 307 -81.61 -26.36 41.61
N ASN A 308 -81.74 -26.09 40.31
CA ASN A 308 -83.05 -25.99 39.64
C ASN A 308 -83.83 -27.30 39.72
N ARG A 309 -83.18 -28.46 39.53
CA ARG A 309 -83.80 -29.78 39.74
C ARG A 309 -84.30 -29.94 41.18
N ASN A 310 -83.45 -29.64 42.17
CA ASN A 310 -83.84 -29.74 43.59
C ASN A 310 -85.00 -28.81 43.94
N ILE A 311 -85.03 -27.59 43.38
CA ILE A 311 -86.13 -26.63 43.59
C ILE A 311 -87.43 -27.17 43.00
N LEU A 312 -87.40 -27.74 41.79
CA LEU A 312 -88.56 -28.38 41.17
C LEU A 312 -89.08 -29.54 42.02
N GLU A 313 -88.18 -30.41 42.50
CA GLU A 313 -88.53 -31.55 43.35
C GLU A 313 -89.17 -31.10 44.68
N MET A 314 -88.59 -30.08 45.35
CA MET A 314 -89.17 -29.47 46.55
C MET A 314 -90.52 -28.78 46.27
N ALA A 315 -90.70 -28.19 45.09
CA ALA A 315 -91.99 -27.60 44.69
C ALA A 315 -93.04 -28.69 44.45
N GLU A 316 -92.68 -29.81 43.82
CA GLU A 316 -93.57 -30.97 43.66
C GLU A 316 -93.93 -31.62 45.01
N GLU A 317 -92.98 -31.70 45.95
CA GLU A 317 -93.19 -32.24 47.30
C GLU A 317 -94.10 -31.33 48.15
N ARG A 318 -93.93 -30.01 48.07
CA ARG A 318 -94.87 -29.06 48.70
C ARG A 318 -96.26 -29.13 48.10
N THR A 319 -96.37 -29.31 46.78
CA THR A 319 -97.67 -29.44 46.10
C THR A 319 -98.37 -30.73 46.54
N ARG A 320 -97.64 -31.85 46.69
CA ARG A 320 -98.14 -33.10 47.28
C ARG A 320 -98.57 -32.95 48.74
N ASN A 321 -97.76 -32.30 49.59
CA ASN A 321 -98.11 -32.07 50.99
C ASN A 321 -99.26 -31.08 51.19
N HIS A 322 -99.60 -30.25 50.19
CA HIS A 322 -100.77 -29.38 50.23
C HIS A 322 -102.06 -30.07 49.77
N GLU A 323 -101.97 -31.28 49.20
CA GLU A 323 -103.12 -32.11 48.84
C GLU A 323 -103.58 -33.04 49.98
N ASP A 324 -102.89 -33.08 51.13
CA ASP A 324 -103.32 -33.77 52.37
C ASP A 324 -103.59 -32.75 53.51
N PRO A 325 -104.86 -32.43 53.84
CA PRO A 325 -105.20 -31.64 55.02
C PRO A 325 -105.60 -32.55 56.21
N ASP A 326 -105.00 -32.31 57.38
CA ASP A 326 -105.53 -32.45 58.77
C ASP A 326 -104.32 -32.53 59.74
N GLY A 327 -104.12 -31.81 60.86
CA GLY A 327 -104.84 -30.77 61.61
C GLY A 327 -104.06 -30.44 62.92
N ASP A 328 -104.26 -29.22 63.42
CA ASP A 328 -104.27 -28.72 64.83
C ASP A 328 -103.01 -28.39 65.70
N MET A 329 -102.76 -27.07 65.83
CA MET A 329 -102.57 -26.11 66.97
C MET A 329 -101.84 -26.40 68.33
N ASN A 330 -101.07 -25.35 68.73
CA ASN A 330 -100.65 -24.82 70.08
C ASN A 330 -99.58 -25.57 70.92
N GLY A 331 -98.57 -24.97 71.57
CA GLY A 331 -98.04 -23.61 71.77
C GLY A 331 -97.06 -23.60 72.99
N ASP A 332 -96.01 -22.76 73.03
CA ASP A 332 -95.62 -21.83 74.13
C ASP A 332 -94.23 -21.15 73.90
N ARG A 333 -94.05 -19.98 74.50
CA ARG A 333 -93.03 -18.93 74.27
C ARG A 333 -91.67 -19.13 74.97
N ASN A 334 -90.59 -18.60 74.37
CA ASN A 334 -89.65 -17.72 75.09
C ASN A 334 -88.81 -16.83 74.14
N ILE A 335 -88.56 -15.57 74.53
CA ILE A 335 -87.78 -14.52 73.82
C ILE A 335 -86.40 -14.42 74.49
N PRO A 336 -85.30 -14.11 73.77
CA PRO A 336 -84.75 -12.75 73.88
C PRO A 336 -84.09 -12.16 72.60
N GLN A 337 -84.31 -10.85 72.46
CA GLN A 337 -83.43 -9.74 72.04
C GLN A 337 -82.78 -9.61 70.64
N GLN A 338 -82.92 -8.37 70.14
CA GLN A 338 -82.38 -7.76 68.92
C GLN A 338 -80.86 -7.54 68.99
N THR A 339 -80.17 -7.64 67.84
CA THR A 339 -79.03 -6.77 67.48
C THR A 339 -79.01 -6.52 65.96
N GLU A 340 -78.52 -5.34 65.58
CA GLU A 340 -78.66 -4.68 64.27
C GLU A 340 -77.74 -5.22 63.15
N LYS A 341 -78.04 -4.79 61.91
CA LYS A 341 -77.50 -5.18 60.57
C LYS A 341 -75.96 -4.97 60.42
N PRO A 342 -75.31 -5.53 59.37
CA PRO A 342 -75.26 -4.80 58.09
C PRO A 342 -75.35 -5.64 56.81
N VAL A 343 -75.90 -5.01 55.78
CA VAL A 343 -75.76 -5.36 54.36
C VAL A 343 -74.36 -4.97 53.89
N PHE A 344 -73.61 -5.90 53.31
CA PHE A 344 -72.37 -5.60 52.59
C PHE A 344 -72.61 -5.89 51.09
N GLY A 345 -72.96 -4.85 50.33
CA GLY A 345 -72.64 -4.80 48.91
C GLY A 345 -71.18 -4.31 48.77
N PRO A 346 -70.42 -4.78 47.77
CA PRO A 346 -69.09 -4.24 47.52
C PRO A 346 -69.18 -2.75 47.10
N PRO A 347 -68.24 -1.90 47.54
CA PRO A 347 -68.22 -0.47 47.21
C PRO A 347 -67.90 -0.24 45.72
N PRO A 348 -68.30 0.92 45.15
CA PRO A 348 -67.88 1.33 43.81
C PRO A 348 -66.36 1.61 43.79
N PRO A 349 -65.69 1.46 42.64
CA PRO A 349 -64.25 1.67 42.53
C PRO A 349 -63.89 3.14 42.79
N PRO A 350 -62.70 3.43 43.37
CA PRO A 350 -62.21 4.79 43.46
C PRO A 350 -61.88 5.34 42.06
N ASN A 351 -62.35 6.55 41.78
CA ASN A 351 -61.78 7.39 40.73
C ASN A 351 -60.31 7.67 41.08
N LEU A 352 -59.37 7.10 40.33
CA LEU A 352 -57.99 7.58 40.28
C LEU A 352 -57.84 8.47 39.05
N LEU A 353 -58.26 9.71 39.22
CA LEU A 353 -57.71 10.85 38.50
C LEU A 353 -56.53 11.36 39.34
N GLU A 354 -55.32 10.98 38.96
CA GLU A 354 -54.11 11.78 39.16
C GLU A 354 -53.02 11.29 38.19
N ALA A 355 -53.16 11.69 36.92
CA ALA A 355 -52.05 11.73 35.99
C ALA A 355 -51.15 12.90 36.41
N ARG A 356 -50.25 12.67 37.37
CA ARG A 356 -49.13 13.58 37.61
C ARG A 356 -48.11 13.38 36.50
N ALA A 357 -48.11 14.33 35.58
CA ALA A 357 -47.01 14.55 34.66
C ALA A 357 -45.68 14.64 35.43
N ASN A 358 -44.71 13.82 35.04
CA ASN A 358 -43.31 14.13 35.24
C ASN A 358 -42.59 13.89 33.92
N GLY A 359 -42.81 14.84 33.00
CA GLY A 359 -41.96 15.02 31.85
C GLY A 359 -40.61 15.58 32.29
N ASN A 360 -39.55 14.87 31.88
CA ASN A 360 -38.25 15.38 31.49
C ASN A 360 -37.82 16.74 32.06
N LYS A 361 -36.97 16.70 33.10
CA LYS A 361 -35.90 17.69 33.23
C LYS A 361 -34.81 17.34 32.21
N ALA A 362 -34.76 18.10 31.12
CA ALA A 362 -33.56 18.26 30.33
C ALA A 362 -32.49 18.91 31.22
N MET A 363 -31.43 18.17 31.55
CA MET A 363 -30.17 18.74 32.01
C MET A 363 -29.37 19.11 30.76
N ILE A 364 -29.50 20.37 30.36
CA ILE A 364 -28.47 21.07 29.61
C ILE A 364 -27.42 21.50 30.65
N ASN A 365 -26.22 20.96 30.53
CA ASN A 365 -24.93 21.53 30.93
C ASN A 365 -23.94 20.86 29.95
N GLY A 366 -23.22 21.55 29.07
CA GLY A 366 -22.54 22.82 29.26
C GLY A 366 -21.04 22.55 29.47
N CYS A 367 -20.29 22.53 28.37
CA CYS A 367 -18.85 22.75 28.22
C CYS A 367 -17.84 21.94 29.06
N HIS A 368 -17.03 21.12 28.37
CA HIS A 368 -15.64 21.47 28.06
C HIS A 368 -15.22 20.90 26.71
#